data_AF-A0A699WN86-F1
#
_entry.id   AF-A0A699WN86-F1
#
_cell.length_a   1.000
_cell.length_b   1.000
_cell.length_c   1.000
_cell.angle_alpha   90.00
_cell.angle_beta   90.00
_cell.angle_gamma   90.00
#
_symmetry.space_group_name_H-M   'P 1'
#
loop_
_entity.id
_entity.type
_entity.pdbx_description
1 polymer ?
#
loop_
_entity_poly.entity_id
_entity_poly.type
_entity_poly.pdbx_seq_one_letter_code
_entity_poly.pdbx_strand_id
1 'polypeptide(L)'
;GYYVSTYLDNALAGQNTSPRFLSTLLPFLCNGQAQRYSFSAFDSDGDSLVYEFRQPEQSLAPQSPVNPYFCGSPIAGTLSPHFQLNVATGALTAIPAAVQQGRFAMAARVSEYRRINGSWQQIGYV
;
A
#
# COMPACT_ATOMS: atom_id res chain seq x y z
N GLY A 1 14.91 7.37 5.10
CA GLY A 1 14.42 7.07 3.74
C GLY A 1 13.35 6.01 3.82
N TYR A 2 12.51 5.90 2.81
CA TYR A 2 11.53 4.82 2.67
C TYR A 2 12.01 3.86 1.60
N TYR A 3 11.76 2.56 1.80
CA TYR A 3 12.02 1.54 0.80
C TYR A 3 10.78 1.36 -0.09
N VAL A 4 11.00 1.30 -1.40
CA VAL A 4 9.97 1.03 -2.41
C VAL A 4 10.52 -0.04 -3.34
N SER A 5 9.77 -1.14 -3.53
CA SER A 5 10.09 -2.20 -4.49
C SER A 5 9.18 -2.09 -5.70
N THR A 6 9.75 -2.23 -6.89
CA THR A 6 9.02 -2.17 -8.15
C THR A 6 9.41 -3.31 -9.07
N TYR A 7 8.49 -3.72 -9.92
CA TYR A 7 8.74 -4.69 -10.98
C TYR A 7 7.95 -4.29 -12.22
N LEU A 8 8.54 -4.56 -13.38
CA LEU A 8 7.96 -4.25 -14.68
C LEU A 8 8.31 -5.36 -15.67
N ASP A 9 7.30 -5.93 -16.30
CA ASP A 9 7.43 -6.92 -17.37
C ASP A 9 7.14 -6.30 -18.74
N ASN A 10 8.20 -5.76 -19.35
CA ASN A 10 8.11 -5.22 -20.71
C ASN A 10 8.08 -6.32 -21.79
N ALA A 11 8.41 -7.57 -21.47
CA ALA A 11 8.35 -8.66 -22.45
C ALA A 11 6.90 -9.10 -22.70
N LEU A 12 6.06 -9.08 -21.65
CA LEU A 12 4.65 -9.42 -21.75
C LEU A 12 3.82 -8.27 -22.34
N ALA A 13 4.12 -7.03 -21.97
CA ALA A 13 3.32 -5.85 -22.31
C ALA A 13 3.86 -5.01 -23.49
N GLY A 14 5.07 -5.30 -23.99
CA GLY A 14 5.74 -4.56 -25.06
C GLY A 14 6.25 -3.18 -24.60
N GLN A 15 5.32 -2.26 -24.29
CA GLN A 15 5.59 -0.96 -23.67
C GLN A 15 4.78 -0.84 -22.39
N ASN A 16 5.45 -0.51 -21.29
CA ASN A 16 4.81 -0.29 -20.01
C ASN A 16 5.55 0.71 -19.13
N THR A 17 4.81 1.40 -18.26
CA THR A 17 5.31 2.34 -17.26
C THR A 17 4.63 2.06 -15.93
N SER A 18 5.43 1.90 -14.87
CA SER A 18 4.87 1.53 -13.57
C SER A 18 3.89 2.59 -13.03
N PRO A 19 2.84 2.16 -12.30
CA PRO A 19 1.91 3.08 -11.68
C PRO A 19 2.60 4.03 -10.71
N ARG A 20 2.03 5.23 -10.56
CA ARG A 20 2.57 6.27 -9.68
C ARG A 20 1.55 6.67 -8.64
N PHE A 21 1.90 6.52 -7.37
CA PHE A 21 1.05 7.01 -6.27
C PHE A 21 0.77 8.51 -6.42
N LEU A 22 -0.51 8.88 -6.31
CA LEU A 22 -0.96 10.26 -6.44
C LEU A 22 -0.77 11.08 -5.15
N SER A 23 -0.57 10.40 -4.03
CA SER A 23 -0.35 11.01 -2.73
C SER A 23 0.68 10.21 -1.96
N THR A 24 1.58 10.92 -1.29
CA THR A 24 2.50 10.37 -0.30
C THR A 24 2.11 10.79 1.12
N LEU A 25 0.92 11.39 1.29
CA LEU A 25 0.48 11.91 2.57
C LEU A 25 0.34 10.75 3.56
N LEU A 26 1.25 10.72 4.53
CA LEU A 26 1.28 9.69 5.55
C LEU A 26 0.09 9.86 6.50
N PRO A 27 -0.66 8.78 6.79
CA PRO A 27 -1.81 8.88 7.67
C PRO A 27 -1.43 9.25 9.10
N PHE A 28 -2.05 10.30 9.65
CA PHE A 28 -1.98 10.64 11.08
C PHE A 28 -3.29 10.28 11.77
N LEU A 29 -3.27 9.19 12.54
CA LEU A 29 -4.46 8.67 13.20
C LEU A 29 -4.79 9.41 14.49
N CYS A 30 -5.99 9.99 14.54
CA CYS A 30 -6.56 10.56 15.76
C CYS A 30 -7.35 9.48 16.51
N ASN A 31 -7.11 9.33 17.81
CA ASN A 31 -7.80 8.34 18.64
C ASN A 31 -9.33 8.50 18.57
N GLY A 32 -10.04 7.38 18.35
CA GLY A 32 -11.50 7.35 18.29
C GLY A 32 -12.14 8.08 17.11
N GLN A 33 -11.37 8.51 16.11
CA GLN A 33 -11.89 9.21 14.93
C GLN A 33 -11.78 8.35 13.67
N ALA A 34 -12.85 8.35 12.87
CA ALA A 34 -12.79 7.78 11.53
C ALA A 34 -11.94 8.69 10.64
N GLN A 35 -11.08 8.09 9.83
CA GLN A 35 -10.22 8.86 8.92
C GLN A 35 -10.12 8.20 7.55
N ARG A 36 -9.92 9.05 6.54
CA ARG A 36 -9.86 8.64 5.14
C ARG A 36 -8.55 9.09 4.53
N TYR A 37 -7.91 8.16 3.86
CA TYR A 37 -6.66 8.34 3.12
C TYR A 37 -6.80 7.66 1.77
N SER A 38 -5.80 7.82 0.91
CA SER A 38 -5.80 7.19 -0.40
C SER A 38 -4.40 6.74 -0.79
N PHE A 39 -4.29 5.46 -1.14
CA PHE A 39 -3.18 4.88 -1.88
C PHE A 39 -3.43 4.91 -3.40
N SER A 40 -4.39 5.71 -3.88
CA SER A 40 -4.67 5.84 -5.31
C SER A 40 -3.40 6.11 -6.11
N ALA A 41 -3.28 5.40 -7.22
CA ALA A 41 -2.17 5.52 -8.14
C ALA A 41 -2.71 5.80 -9.55
N PHE A 42 -1.87 6.39 -10.38
CA PHE A 42 -2.16 6.65 -11.78
C PHE A 42 -1.25 5.81 -12.66
N ASP A 43 -1.84 5.27 -13.71
CA ASP A 43 -1.20 4.49 -14.75
C ASP A 43 -1.41 5.17 -16.09
N SER A 44 -0.33 5.50 -16.80
CA SER A 44 -0.40 6.20 -18.09
C SER A 44 -0.73 5.30 -19.27
N ASP A 45 -0.56 3.99 -19.13
CA ASP A 45 -0.79 3.02 -20.18
C ASP A 45 -2.24 2.47 -20.16
N GLY A 46 -2.99 2.81 -19.11
CA GLY A 46 -4.40 2.47 -18.96
C GLY A 46 -4.63 1.09 -18.36
N ASP A 47 -3.65 0.57 -17.62
CA ASP A 47 -3.76 -0.74 -16.99
C ASP A 47 -4.72 -0.76 -15.80
N SER A 48 -5.27 -1.94 -15.55
CA SER A 48 -6.09 -2.15 -14.37
C SER A 48 -5.21 -2.24 -13.14
N LEU A 49 -5.53 -1.45 -12.12
CA LEU A 49 -4.78 -1.40 -10.87
C LEU A 49 -5.51 -2.18 -9.77
N VAL A 50 -4.76 -3.00 -9.04
CA VAL A 50 -5.26 -3.75 -7.89
C VAL A 50 -4.41 -3.43 -6.66
N TYR A 51 -5.08 -3.04 -5.58
CA TYR A 51 -4.46 -2.58 -4.34
C TYR A 51 -4.51 -3.67 -3.27
N GLU A 52 -3.36 -3.97 -2.67
CA GLU A 52 -3.26 -4.89 -1.54
C GLU A 52 -2.37 -4.33 -0.43
N PHE A 53 -2.64 -4.69 0.82
CA PHE A 53 -1.68 -4.43 1.88
C PHE A 53 -0.47 -5.36 1.75
N ARG A 54 0.70 -4.85 2.12
CA ARG A 54 1.94 -5.61 2.21
C ARG A 54 2.58 -5.44 3.57
N GLN A 55 3.42 -6.40 3.90
CA GLN A 55 4.34 -6.28 5.00
C GLN A 55 5.41 -5.23 4.64
N PRO A 56 5.65 -4.23 5.50
CA PRO A 56 6.75 -3.28 5.28
C PRO A 56 8.10 -4.00 5.21
N GLU A 57 8.90 -3.67 4.20
CA GLU A 57 10.23 -4.26 3.98
C GLU A 57 11.33 -3.57 4.81
N GLN A 58 11.06 -2.37 5.31
CA GLN A 58 11.96 -1.61 6.17
C GLN A 58 11.26 -1.13 7.45
N SER A 59 12.01 -1.08 8.55
CA SER A 59 11.54 -0.63 9.86
C SER A 59 11.71 0.88 9.99
N LEU A 60 10.93 1.46 10.89
CA LEU A 60 11.10 2.84 11.30
C LEU A 60 12.36 2.96 12.15
N ALA A 61 13.38 3.68 11.64
CA ALA A 61 14.59 4.02 12.38
C ALA A 61 14.54 5.47 12.93
N PRO A 62 15.09 5.75 14.12
CA PRO A 62 15.65 4.78 15.06
C PRO A 62 14.54 4.05 15.81
N GLN A 63 14.76 2.77 16.09
CA GLN A 63 13.92 1.97 16.97
C GLN A 63 13.78 2.71 18.30
N SER A 64 12.62 3.30 18.57
CA SER A 64 12.32 3.76 19.92
C SER A 64 12.38 2.54 20.84
N PRO A 65 13.04 2.61 22.02
CA PRO A 65 13.13 1.46 22.94
C PRO A 65 11.76 0.96 23.46
N VAL A 66 10.67 1.62 23.08
CA VAL A 66 9.28 1.29 23.44
C VAL A 66 8.51 0.64 22.27
N ASN A 67 9.13 0.39 21.11
CA ASN A 67 8.43 -0.11 19.92
C ASN A 67 8.91 -1.52 19.49
N PRO A 68 8.30 -2.61 19.96
CA PRO A 68 8.71 -3.99 19.63
C PRO A 68 8.33 -4.44 18.21
N TYR A 69 7.82 -3.56 17.33
CA TYR A 69 7.44 -3.94 15.97
C TYR A 69 8.66 -3.91 15.05
N PHE A 70 9.34 -5.06 14.98
CA PHE A 70 10.40 -5.34 14.01
C PHE A 70 9.86 -5.37 12.57
N CYS A 71 10.72 -5.08 11.57
CA CYS A 71 10.42 -5.45 10.18
C CYS A 71 9.96 -6.90 10.17
N GLY A 72 8.84 -7.21 9.51
CA GLY A 72 8.42 -8.60 9.40
C GLY A 72 7.18 -8.96 10.18
N SER A 73 6.83 -8.20 11.22
CA SER A 73 5.66 -8.49 12.04
C SER A 73 4.52 -7.53 11.69
N PRO A 74 3.34 -8.03 11.26
CA PRO A 74 2.14 -7.20 11.17
C PRO A 74 1.92 -6.44 12.48
N ILE A 75 1.53 -5.17 12.39
CA ILE A 75 1.18 -4.38 13.57
C ILE A 75 0.07 -5.15 14.33
N ALA A 76 0.19 -5.24 15.66
CA ALA A 76 -0.78 -5.95 16.51
C ALA A 76 -2.22 -5.38 16.44
N GLY A 77 -2.41 -4.24 15.78
CA GLY A 77 -3.70 -3.75 15.31
C GLY A 77 -3.89 -4.20 13.86
N THR A 78 -4.66 -5.26 13.69
CA THR A 78 -4.92 -5.93 12.42
C THR A 78 -5.31 -4.96 11.31
N LEU A 79 -4.78 -5.18 10.09
CA LEU A 79 -5.18 -4.42 8.89
C LEU A 79 -6.70 -4.48 8.74
N SER A 80 -7.29 -5.67 8.69
CA SER A 80 -8.74 -5.83 8.83
C SER A 80 -9.09 -6.19 10.28
N PRO A 81 -10.10 -5.57 10.93
CA PRO A 81 -11.09 -4.65 10.37
C PRO A 81 -10.75 -3.17 10.51
N HIS A 82 -9.64 -2.81 11.18
CA HIS A 82 -9.35 -1.42 11.58
C HIS A 82 -8.99 -0.48 10.41
N PHE A 83 -8.42 -1.05 9.35
CA PHE A 83 -8.03 -0.40 8.11
C PHE A 83 -8.62 -1.15 6.91
N GLN A 84 -9.52 -0.49 6.21
CA GLN A 84 -10.15 -1.05 5.03
C GLN A 84 -9.53 -0.41 3.79
N LEU A 85 -8.86 -1.23 2.99
CA LEU A 85 -8.33 -0.84 1.68
C LEU A 85 -9.31 -1.29 0.60
N ASN A 86 -9.80 -0.35 -0.20
CA ASN A 86 -10.59 -0.67 -1.37
C ASN A 86 -9.65 -1.15 -2.48
N VAL A 87 -9.78 -2.43 -2.85
CA VAL A 87 -8.90 -3.12 -3.81
C VAL A 87 -8.91 -2.53 -5.23
N ALA A 88 -9.92 -1.74 -5.58
CA ALA A 88 -10.09 -1.17 -6.93
C ALA A 88 -9.69 0.31 -7.01
N THR A 89 -9.64 1.03 -5.89
CA THR A 89 -9.45 2.49 -5.87
C THR A 89 -8.28 2.94 -5.02
N GLY A 90 -7.74 2.07 -4.16
CA GLY A 90 -6.74 2.44 -3.17
C GLY A 90 -7.28 3.28 -2.02
N ALA A 91 -8.60 3.52 -1.95
CA ALA A 91 -9.20 4.25 -0.83
C ALA A 91 -8.96 3.51 0.48
N LEU A 92 -8.39 4.19 1.47
CA LEU A 92 -8.09 3.66 2.79
C LEU A 92 -9.02 4.31 3.82
N THR A 93 -9.78 3.50 4.55
CA THR A 93 -10.59 3.96 5.68
C THR A 93 -10.08 3.37 6.98
N ALA A 94 -9.76 4.22 7.94
CA ALA A 94 -9.54 3.83 9.32
C ALA A 94 -10.88 3.94 10.08
N ILE A 95 -11.32 2.85 10.71
CA ILE A 95 -12.52 2.86 11.54
C ILE A 95 -12.19 3.32 12.97
N PRO A 96 -13.14 3.98 13.67
CA PRO A 96 -12.93 4.40 15.06
C PRO A 96 -12.57 3.22 15.96
N ALA A 97 -11.41 3.29 16.60
CA ALA A 97 -10.97 2.33 17.60
C ALA A 97 -10.03 3.01 18.61
N ALA A 98 -9.82 2.37 19.76
CA ALA A 98 -8.73 2.75 20.66
C ALA A 98 -7.41 2.51 19.93
N VAL A 99 -6.60 3.56 19.76
CA VAL A 99 -5.30 3.46 19.09
C VAL A 99 -4.19 3.38 20.13
N GLN A 100 -3.19 2.54 19.87
CA GLN A 100 -1.93 2.61 20.58
C GLN A 100 -1.14 3.82 20.07
N GLN A 101 -0.68 4.67 20.99
CA GLN A 101 0.19 5.79 20.61
C GLN A 101 1.54 5.24 20.14
N GLY A 102 1.99 5.69 18.97
CA GLY A 102 3.26 5.25 18.41
C GLY A 102 3.43 5.65 16.95
N ARG A 103 4.61 5.32 16.42
CA ARG A 103 4.89 5.40 14.98
C ARG A 103 4.81 3.98 14.42
N PHE A 104 4.06 3.83 13.33
CA PHE A 104 3.82 2.56 12.68
C PHE A 104 4.09 2.67 11.19
N ALA A 105 4.54 1.57 10.57
CA ALA A 105 4.75 1.49 9.13
C ALA A 105 3.58 0.73 8.49
N MET A 106 3.02 1.29 7.42
CA MET A 106 2.03 0.64 6.57
C MET A 106 2.61 0.59 5.16
N ALA A 107 2.50 -0.56 4.51
CA ALA A 107 2.85 -0.73 3.12
C ALA A 107 1.63 -1.21 2.34
N ALA A 108 1.46 -0.66 1.15
CA ALA A 108 0.48 -1.11 0.17
C ALA A 108 1.22 -1.31 -1.15
N ARG A 109 0.79 -2.30 -1.92
CA ARG A 109 1.26 -2.56 -3.27
C ARG A 109 0.15 -2.28 -4.26
N VAL A 110 0.54 -1.72 -5.41
CA VAL A 110 -0.31 -1.54 -6.57
C VAL A 110 0.19 -2.47 -7.65
N SER A 111 -0.58 -3.51 -7.94
CA SER A 111 -0.30 -4.43 -9.05
C SER A 111 -1.02 -3.93 -10.30
N GLU A 112 -0.31 -3.87 -11.42
CA GLU A 112 -0.84 -3.49 -12.74
C GLU A 112 -1.15 -4.74 -13.58
N TYR A 113 -2.32 -4.74 -14.20
CA TYR A 113 -2.82 -5.83 -15.02
C TYR A 113 -3.25 -5.35 -16.40
N ARG A 114 -2.80 -6.06 -17.43
CA ARG A 114 -3.20 -5.84 -18.82
C ARG A 114 -3.91 -7.05 -19.38
N ARG A 115 -4.91 -6.80 -20.23
CA ARG A 115 -5.58 -7.87 -20.96
C ARG A 115 -4.80 -8.23 -22.22
N ILE A 116 -4.18 -9.40 -22.21
CA ILE A 116 -3.33 -9.89 -23.29
C ILE A 116 -3.91 -11.22 -23.77
N ASN A 117 -4.20 -11.32 -25.07
CA ASN A 117 -4.81 -12.50 -25.69
C ASN A 117 -6.09 -13.01 -24.96
N GLY A 118 -6.89 -12.07 -24.46
CA GLY A 118 -8.17 -12.36 -23.80
C GLY A 118 -8.09 -12.60 -22.28
N SER A 119 -6.89 -12.78 -21.72
CA SER A 119 -6.67 -13.04 -20.29
C SER A 119 -6.01 -11.85 -19.59
N TRP A 120 -6.37 -11.61 -18.33
CA TRP A 120 -5.67 -10.65 -17.48
C TRP A 120 -4.34 -11.23 -17.03
N GLN A 121 -3.28 -10.49 -17.28
CA GLN A 121 -1.93 -10.83 -16.85
C GLN A 121 -1.39 -9.73 -15.96
N GLN A 122 -0.76 -10.09 -14.85
CA GLN A 122 0.00 -9.13 -14.07
C GLN A 122 1.27 -8.78 -14.84
N ILE A 123 1.50 -7.49 -15.07
CA ILE A 123 2.66 -7.00 -15.84
C ILE A 123 3.61 -6.15 -15.01
N GLY A 124 3.31 -5.92 -13.73
CA GLY A 124 4.19 -5.19 -12.84
C GLY A 124 3.56 -4.88 -11.49
N TYR A 125 4.31 -4.13 -10.69
CA TYR A 125 3.85 -3.56 -9.44
C TYR A 125 4.77 -2.44 -8.91
N VAL A 126 4.22 -1.64 -7.99
CA VAL A 126 4.91 -0.67 -7.13
C VAL A 126 4.42 -0.78 -5.69
#